data_AF-A0ABD1DM51-F1
#
_entry.id   AF-A0ABD1DM51-F1
#
_cell.length_a   1.000
_cell.length_b   1.000
_cell.length_c   1.000
_cell.angle_alpha   90.00
_cell.angle_beta   90.00
_cell.angle_gamma   90.00
#
_symmetry.space_group_name_H-M   'P 1'
#
loop_
_entity.id
_entity.type
_entity.pdbx_description
1 polymer ?
#
loop_
_entity_poly.entity_id
_entity_poly.type
_entity_poly.pdbx_seq_one_letter_code
_entity_poly.pdbx_strand_id
1 'polypeptide(L)'
;MMLRNSLISLVRQSNCVNSSRSLYSASVLGLDGYRSYREKTRTQHLHNVDNFKRKMKEFVAASATNMVFTEDLKNIIHLAEDTPEDKQLLVDMLEKYNSQAQELRFGNYVFGPVVMRALYVLNDPALALKLFKDEKYAGFFDQLTSYQILGDLLFERGHYADVRQVFDLVKSRQVQGGRYPKHSITLTFAACHKENTPEAFQYAMDLWKELNAVGHVPMRKATAYAAALAFNQNQPGIALEIVGTVTKGNYVTIRQLKILALLAMDRLEDIVPIFRLVLEIGGPLERKQTFCREVIAKVEAAIGATKAELPQDLTRMLEYLEKNGHITDTTLDELLCQEIASTAQKKDPNASNLADSYRSRGGSQNLRNYVPKNQRSRFTRPGLAEMS
;
A
#
# COMPACT_ATOMS: atom_id res chain seq x y z
N MET A 1 -18.94 -56.32 -24.49
CA MET A 1 -19.99 -55.39 -24.98
C MET A 1 -20.41 -54.51 -23.80
N MET A 2 -20.05 -53.23 -23.88
CA MET A 2 -20.54 -52.06 -23.13
C MET A 2 -20.42 -52.00 -21.60
N LEU A 3 -19.34 -51.32 -21.19
CA LEU A 3 -19.31 -50.36 -20.09
C LEU A 3 -20.35 -49.23 -20.34
N ARG A 4 -21.15 -48.87 -19.34
CA ARG A 4 -21.85 -47.57 -19.21
C ARG A 4 -21.68 -47.10 -17.76
N ASN A 5 -20.71 -46.23 -17.48
CA ASN A 5 -20.81 -44.76 -17.49
C ASN A 5 -21.95 -44.20 -16.62
N SER A 6 -21.61 -43.73 -15.42
CA SER A 6 -22.08 -42.44 -14.91
C SER A 6 -21.15 -41.94 -13.81
N LEU A 7 -20.07 -41.29 -14.24
CA LEU A 7 -19.27 -40.40 -13.42
C LEU A 7 -20.13 -39.17 -13.08
N ILE A 8 -20.61 -39.10 -11.85
CA ILE A 8 -21.07 -37.84 -11.27
C ILE A 8 -19.80 -37.03 -10.99
N SER A 9 -19.47 -36.13 -11.92
CA SER A 9 -18.42 -35.15 -11.74
C SER A 9 -18.77 -34.24 -10.57
N LEU A 10 -18.08 -34.40 -9.45
CA LEU A 10 -17.99 -33.37 -8.42
C LEU A 10 -17.25 -32.18 -9.05
N VAL A 11 -18.00 -31.27 -9.66
CA VAL A 11 -17.53 -29.92 -9.93
C VAL A 11 -17.39 -29.25 -8.57
N ARG A 12 -16.19 -29.37 -8.00
CA ARG A 12 -15.77 -28.55 -6.87
C ARG A 12 -15.64 -27.13 -7.42
N GLN A 13 -16.75 -26.40 -7.43
CA GLN A 13 -16.73 -24.94 -7.53
C GLN A 13 -15.89 -24.46 -6.36
N SER A 14 -14.63 -24.15 -6.65
CA SER A 14 -13.78 -23.33 -5.79
C SER A 14 -14.41 -21.95 -5.78
N ASN A 15 -15.42 -21.75 -4.93
CA ASN A 15 -15.81 -20.43 -4.46
C ASN A 15 -14.63 -19.90 -3.63
N CYS A 16 -13.62 -19.35 -4.32
CA CYS A 16 -12.73 -18.39 -3.71
C CYS A 16 -13.57 -17.16 -3.41
N VAL A 17 -14.08 -17.09 -2.17
CA VAL A 17 -14.43 -15.81 -1.58
C VAL A 17 -13.15 -14.99 -1.68
N ASN A 18 -13.11 -14.05 -2.63
CA ASN A 18 -12.07 -13.06 -2.77
C ASN A 18 -12.12 -12.19 -1.52
N SER A 19 -11.53 -12.68 -0.43
CA SER A 19 -11.07 -11.86 0.68
C SER A 19 -9.89 -11.08 0.13
N SER A 20 -10.19 -9.97 -0.53
CA SER A 20 -9.24 -9.01 -1.04
C SER A 20 -8.37 -8.58 0.13
N ARG A 21 -7.12 -9.04 0.13
CA ARG A 21 -6.14 -8.68 1.15
C ARG A 21 -5.74 -7.21 0.98
N SER A 22 -5.66 -6.48 2.07
CA SER A 22 -5.17 -5.10 2.09
C SER A 22 -3.74 -5.02 1.51
N LEU A 23 -3.47 -3.95 0.75
CA LEU A 23 -2.17 -3.77 0.09
C LEU A 23 -1.12 -3.26 1.09
N TYR A 24 -1.53 -2.43 2.04
CA TYR A 24 -0.68 -1.87 3.09
C TYR A 24 -1.06 -2.39 4.47
N SER A 25 -0.06 -2.66 5.30
CA SER A 25 -0.41 -3.19 6.62
C SER A 25 -1.19 -2.23 7.49
N ALA A 26 -2.02 -2.79 8.36
CA ALA A 26 -2.77 -2.04 9.37
C ALA A 26 -1.86 -1.10 10.17
N SER A 27 -0.63 -1.53 10.45
CA SER A 27 0.41 -0.72 11.09
C SER A 27 0.93 0.43 10.22
N VAL A 28 1.12 0.24 8.91
CA VAL A 28 1.55 1.30 7.98
C VAL A 28 0.44 2.34 7.77
N LEU A 29 -0.82 1.89 7.72
CA LEU A 29 -1.99 2.77 7.64
C LEU A 29 -2.26 3.49 8.97
N GLY A 30 -1.73 2.96 10.09
CA GLY A 30 -1.95 3.45 11.44
C GLY A 30 -3.30 3.06 12.02
N LEU A 31 -3.92 2.00 11.49
CA LEU A 31 -5.19 1.45 11.98
C LEU A 31 -5.03 0.86 13.39
N ASP A 32 -3.89 0.26 13.71
CA ASP A 32 -3.63 -0.32 15.04
C ASP A 32 -3.66 0.75 16.13
N GLY A 33 -2.95 1.86 15.88
CA GLY A 33 -2.95 3.00 16.78
C GLY A 33 -4.32 3.65 16.88
N TYR A 34 -5.06 3.75 15.77
CA TYR A 34 -6.42 4.28 15.76
C TYR A 34 -7.35 3.42 16.63
N ARG A 35 -7.34 2.09 16.45
CA ARG A 35 -8.12 1.15 17.25
C ARG A 35 -7.78 1.25 18.75
N SER A 36 -6.49 1.37 19.06
CA SER A 36 -6.02 1.54 20.44
C SER A 36 -6.55 2.84 21.07
N TYR A 37 -6.54 3.94 20.32
CA TYR A 37 -7.06 5.21 20.80
C TYR A 37 -8.58 5.21 20.91
N ARG A 38 -9.28 4.60 19.94
CA ARG A 38 -10.71 4.36 19.98
C ARG A 38 -11.15 3.64 21.26
N GLU A 39 -10.44 2.57 21.65
CA GLU A 39 -10.78 1.84 22.88
C GLU A 39 -10.53 2.67 24.14
N LYS A 40 -9.48 3.51 24.16
CA LYS A 40 -9.23 4.45 25.25
C LYS A 40 -10.36 5.47 25.38
N THR A 41 -10.77 6.10 24.27
CA THR A 41 -11.88 7.05 24.26
C THR A 41 -13.19 6.39 24.69
N ARG A 42 -13.46 5.16 24.23
CA ARG A 42 -14.64 4.39 24.65
C ARG A 42 -14.66 4.15 26.16
N THR A 43 -13.50 3.82 26.73
CA THR A 43 -13.34 3.62 28.18
C THR A 43 -13.56 4.91 28.96
N GLN A 44 -13.03 6.04 28.47
CA GLN A 44 -13.23 7.37 29.10
C GLN A 44 -14.70 7.79 29.11
N HIS A 45 -15.48 7.36 28.11
CA HIS A 45 -16.89 7.71 27.97
C HIS A 45 -17.86 6.59 28.39
N LEU A 46 -17.40 5.51 29.04
CA LEU A 46 -18.16 4.26 29.24
C LEU A 46 -19.60 4.44 29.76
N HIS A 47 -19.84 5.42 30.63
CA HIS A 47 -21.16 5.69 31.23
C HIS A 47 -21.87 6.94 30.68
N ASN A 48 -21.29 7.61 29.68
CA ASN A 48 -21.77 8.91 29.20
C ASN A 48 -21.75 9.05 27.66
N VAL A 49 -21.53 7.97 26.91
CA VAL A 49 -21.49 8.01 25.43
C VAL A 49 -22.81 8.56 24.87
N ASP A 50 -23.96 8.05 25.32
CA ASP A 50 -25.26 8.42 24.77
C ASP A 50 -25.62 9.88 25.05
N ASN A 51 -25.33 10.34 26.27
CA ASN A 51 -25.49 11.75 26.65
C ASN A 51 -24.59 12.65 25.83
N PHE A 52 -23.34 12.24 25.60
CA PHE A 52 -22.41 12.98 24.76
C PHE A 52 -22.92 13.05 23.31
N LYS A 53 -23.29 11.93 22.70
CA LYS A 53 -23.86 11.89 21.34
C LYS A 53 -25.14 12.73 21.22
N ARG A 54 -26.03 12.68 22.22
CA ARG A 54 -27.24 13.52 22.28
C ARG A 54 -26.89 15.01 22.28
N LYS A 55 -25.94 15.43 23.11
CA LYS A 55 -25.46 16.82 23.12
C LYS A 55 -24.84 17.23 21.78
N MET A 56 -24.08 16.34 21.14
CA MET A 56 -23.52 16.61 19.82
C MET A 56 -24.60 16.74 18.74
N LYS A 57 -25.68 15.95 18.80
CA LYS A 57 -26.86 16.11 17.93
C LYS A 57 -27.52 17.48 18.11
N GLU A 58 -27.68 17.93 19.34
CA GLU A 58 -28.18 19.30 19.63
C GLU A 58 -27.24 20.35 19.07
N PHE A 59 -25.92 20.13 19.14
CA PHE A 59 -24.94 21.08 18.62
C PHE A 59 -24.96 21.19 17.10
N VAL A 60 -25.31 20.13 16.36
CA VAL A 60 -25.37 20.18 14.89
C VAL A 60 -26.75 20.53 14.34
N ALA A 61 -27.77 20.64 15.20
CA ALA A 61 -29.11 21.04 14.79
C ALA A 61 -29.10 22.41 14.08
N ALA A 62 -29.94 22.56 13.06
CA ALA A 62 -29.97 23.76 12.19
C ALA A 62 -30.22 25.09 12.94
N SER A 63 -30.89 25.03 14.09
CA SER A 63 -31.17 26.19 14.95
C SER A 63 -30.08 26.48 15.99
N ALA A 64 -29.02 25.66 16.07
CA ALA A 64 -28.03 25.74 17.13
C ALA A 64 -26.89 26.71 16.77
N THR A 65 -26.69 27.72 17.62
CA THR A 65 -25.54 28.65 17.56
C THR A 65 -24.26 28.05 18.15
N ASN A 66 -24.35 26.85 18.73
CA ASN A 66 -23.23 26.15 19.36
C ASN A 66 -22.13 25.84 18.34
N MET A 67 -20.88 25.90 18.81
CA MET A 67 -19.69 25.57 18.02
C MET A 67 -19.25 24.12 18.30
N VAL A 68 -18.54 23.54 17.34
CA VAL A 68 -17.96 22.20 17.47
C VAL A 68 -16.46 22.37 17.67
N PHE A 69 -15.94 21.97 18.82
CA PHE A 69 -14.51 22.10 19.10
C PHE A 69 -13.71 20.89 18.60
N THR A 70 -12.40 21.06 18.50
CA THR A 70 -11.46 20.01 18.08
C THR A 70 -11.61 18.73 18.92
N GLU A 71 -11.79 18.83 20.24
CA GLU A 71 -11.98 17.66 21.10
C GLU A 71 -13.33 16.98 20.89
N ASP A 72 -14.40 17.74 20.63
CA ASP A 72 -15.72 17.19 20.34
C ASP A 72 -15.69 16.31 19.08
N LEU A 73 -15.08 16.84 18.01
CA LEU A 73 -14.94 16.10 16.75
C LEU A 73 -14.02 14.89 16.91
N LYS A 74 -12.90 15.01 17.63
CA LYS A 74 -12.02 13.86 17.94
C LYS A 74 -12.79 12.75 18.64
N ASN A 75 -13.58 13.08 19.65
CA ASN A 75 -14.34 12.09 20.41
C ASN A 75 -15.40 11.42 19.54
N ILE A 76 -16.17 12.18 18.75
CA ILE A 76 -17.18 11.62 17.84
C ILE A 76 -16.58 10.67 16.82
N ILE A 77 -15.44 11.03 16.20
CA ILE A 77 -14.75 10.17 15.23
C ILE A 77 -14.42 8.80 15.84
N HIS A 78 -14.00 8.75 17.09
CA HIS A 78 -13.62 7.50 17.76
C HIS A 78 -14.82 6.77 18.40
N LEU A 79 -15.86 7.47 18.82
CA LEU A 79 -17.05 6.89 19.46
C LEU A 79 -18.13 6.46 18.46
N ALA A 80 -18.02 6.83 17.19
CA ALA A 80 -18.93 6.38 16.15
C ALA A 80 -18.92 4.85 16.02
N GLU A 81 -20.11 4.29 15.90
CA GLU A 81 -20.36 2.88 15.60
C GLU A 81 -20.91 2.72 14.18
N ASP A 82 -20.97 1.48 13.70
CA ASP A 82 -21.47 1.16 12.36
C ASP A 82 -23.01 1.20 12.33
N THR A 83 -23.58 2.36 12.63
CA THR A 83 -25.02 2.63 12.58
C THR A 83 -25.30 3.85 11.70
N PRO A 84 -26.44 3.88 10.97
CA PRO A 84 -26.81 5.03 10.16
C PRO A 84 -26.84 6.34 10.95
N GLU A 85 -27.30 6.29 12.20
CA GLU A 85 -27.44 7.45 13.07
C GLU A 85 -26.09 8.05 13.46
N ASP A 86 -25.11 7.20 13.79
CA ASP A 86 -23.77 7.65 14.15
C ASP A 86 -22.99 8.16 12.93
N LYS A 87 -23.16 7.50 11.77
CA LYS A 87 -22.57 7.95 10.51
C LYS A 87 -23.10 9.32 10.13
N GLN A 88 -24.42 9.54 10.24
CA GLN A 88 -25.01 10.84 9.97
C GLN A 88 -24.49 11.90 10.95
N LEU A 89 -24.47 11.59 12.26
CA LEU A 89 -23.92 12.50 13.28
C LEU A 89 -22.45 12.86 13.01
N LEU A 90 -21.63 11.91 12.58
CA LEU A 90 -20.24 12.15 12.20
C LEU A 90 -20.16 13.13 11.02
N VAL A 91 -20.98 12.95 9.98
CA VAL A 91 -21.02 13.84 8.81
C VAL A 91 -21.47 15.25 9.21
N ASP A 92 -22.52 15.37 10.00
CA ASP A 92 -23.06 16.65 10.45
C ASP A 92 -22.04 17.42 11.30
N MET A 93 -21.34 16.70 12.20
CA MET A 93 -20.26 17.27 13.02
C MET A 93 -19.08 17.72 12.15
N LEU A 94 -18.71 16.94 11.13
CA LEU A 94 -17.65 17.30 10.18
C LEU A 94 -18.01 18.53 9.36
N GLU A 95 -19.24 18.60 8.85
CA GLU A 95 -19.73 19.73 8.07
C GLU A 95 -19.82 21.00 8.91
N LYS A 96 -20.36 20.89 10.13
CA LYS A 96 -20.39 22.01 11.06
C LYS A 96 -18.98 22.46 11.46
N TYR A 97 -18.05 21.54 11.72
CA TYR A 97 -16.66 21.88 12.02
C TYR A 97 -15.96 22.55 10.83
N ASN A 98 -16.22 22.08 9.61
CA ASN A 98 -15.54 22.62 8.44
C ASN A 98 -16.08 23.99 8.00
N SER A 99 -17.37 24.26 8.21
CA SER A 99 -18.00 25.57 7.92
C SER A 99 -17.66 26.66 8.93
N GLN A 100 -17.22 26.30 10.14
CA GLN A 100 -16.73 27.25 11.14
C GLN A 100 -15.42 27.92 10.69
N ALA A 101 -15.25 29.21 11.03
CA ALA A 101 -14.07 29.99 10.70
C ALA A 101 -12.78 29.32 11.16
N GLN A 102 -11.73 29.35 10.33
CA GLN A 102 -10.47 28.68 10.65
C GLN A 102 -9.80 29.21 11.93
N GLU A 103 -10.04 30.46 12.30
CA GLU A 103 -9.53 31.08 13.53
C GLU A 103 -10.10 30.44 14.81
N LEU A 104 -11.28 29.82 14.73
CA LEU A 104 -11.91 29.09 15.83
C LEU A 104 -11.35 27.66 15.98
N ARG A 105 -10.55 27.19 15.02
CA ARG A 105 -9.93 25.86 15.06
C ARG A 105 -8.70 25.93 15.96
N PHE A 106 -8.87 25.52 17.21
CA PHE A 106 -7.75 25.44 18.14
C PHE A 106 -6.82 24.26 17.77
N GLY A 107 -5.58 24.61 17.43
CA GLY A 107 -4.46 23.69 17.19
C GLY A 107 -4.28 23.26 15.74
N ASN A 108 -3.06 22.83 15.40
CA ASN A 108 -2.67 22.34 14.08
C ASN A 108 -3.10 20.87 13.83
N TYR A 109 -4.27 20.47 14.34
CA TYR A 109 -4.71 19.09 14.27
C TYR A 109 -5.23 18.71 12.88
N VAL A 110 -4.74 17.59 12.34
CA VAL A 110 -5.07 17.15 10.99
C VAL A 110 -6.09 16.01 11.03
N PHE A 111 -7.35 16.32 10.73
CA PHE A 111 -8.46 15.38 10.83
C PHE A 111 -8.58 14.40 9.66
N GLY A 112 -8.20 14.79 8.43
CA GLY A 112 -8.41 13.98 7.23
C GLY A 112 -8.00 12.51 7.36
N PRO A 113 -6.76 12.19 7.79
CA PRO A 113 -6.32 10.82 8.02
C PRO A 113 -7.15 10.07 9.06
N VAL A 114 -7.55 10.76 10.13
CA VAL A 114 -8.25 10.15 11.27
C VAL A 114 -9.68 9.79 10.89
N VAL A 115 -10.36 10.68 10.17
CA VAL A 115 -11.68 10.42 9.59
C VAL A 115 -11.62 9.24 8.61
N MET A 116 -10.60 9.19 7.73
CA MET A 116 -10.45 8.06 6.81
C MET A 116 -10.19 6.73 7.55
N ARG A 117 -9.42 6.73 8.65
CA ARG A 117 -9.28 5.51 9.49
C ARG A 117 -10.57 5.12 10.18
N ALA A 118 -11.37 6.10 10.62
CA ALA A 118 -12.68 5.82 11.20
C ALA A 118 -13.59 5.14 10.18
N LEU A 119 -13.70 5.68 8.97
CA LEU A 119 -14.50 5.10 7.89
C LEU A 119 -13.97 3.75 7.42
N TYR A 120 -12.65 3.53 7.51
CA TYR A 120 -12.04 2.21 7.30
C TYR A 120 -12.54 1.20 8.35
N VAL A 121 -12.52 1.58 9.64
CA VAL A 121 -12.96 0.70 10.74
C VAL A 121 -14.47 0.47 10.71
N LEU A 122 -15.26 1.49 10.36
CA LEU A 122 -16.70 1.40 10.12
C LEU A 122 -17.03 0.69 8.80
N ASN A 123 -16.02 0.37 8.01
CA ASN A 123 -16.14 -0.35 6.76
C ASN A 123 -17.09 0.29 5.73
N ASP A 124 -17.02 1.61 5.59
CA ASP A 124 -17.92 2.38 4.71
C ASP A 124 -17.15 3.07 3.57
N PRO A 125 -16.77 2.34 2.51
CA PRO A 125 -16.04 2.91 1.38
C PRO A 125 -16.85 3.98 0.63
N ALA A 126 -18.18 3.84 0.57
CA ALA A 126 -19.06 4.75 -0.16
C ALA A 126 -19.10 6.12 0.52
N LEU A 127 -19.27 6.14 1.85
CA LEU A 127 -19.24 7.39 2.62
C LEU A 127 -17.85 8.04 2.55
N ALA A 128 -16.78 7.26 2.66
CA ALA A 128 -15.42 7.77 2.56
C ALA A 128 -15.13 8.43 1.21
N LEU A 129 -15.57 7.80 0.11
CA LEU A 129 -15.44 8.35 -1.23
C LEU A 129 -16.28 9.62 -1.42
N LYS A 130 -17.53 9.61 -0.92
CA LYS A 130 -18.42 10.79 -0.97
C LYS A 130 -17.78 11.99 -0.29
N LEU A 131 -17.31 11.83 0.94
CA LEU A 131 -16.68 12.91 1.71
C LEU A 131 -15.38 13.41 1.06
N PHE A 132 -14.58 12.53 0.46
CA PHE A 132 -13.33 12.92 -0.18
C PHE A 132 -13.54 13.75 -1.46
N LYS A 133 -14.58 13.41 -2.23
CA LYS A 133 -14.91 14.06 -3.50
C LYS A 133 -15.65 15.39 -3.32
N ASP A 134 -16.41 15.53 -2.23
CA ASP A 134 -17.25 16.69 -1.99
C ASP A 134 -16.41 17.98 -1.85
N GLU A 135 -16.73 18.97 -2.67
CA GLU A 135 -16.03 20.26 -2.73
C GLU A 135 -16.13 21.02 -1.40
N LYS A 136 -17.17 20.75 -0.61
CA LYS A 136 -17.32 21.35 0.72
C LYS A 136 -16.19 21.00 1.68
N TYR A 137 -15.41 19.96 1.40
CA TYR A 137 -14.23 19.55 2.17
C TYR A 137 -12.90 19.80 1.44
N ALA A 138 -12.87 20.72 0.47
CA ALA A 138 -11.63 21.16 -0.16
C ALA A 138 -10.59 21.57 0.91
N GLY A 139 -9.33 21.12 0.77
CA GLY A 139 -8.28 21.33 1.78
C GLY A 139 -8.33 20.39 2.99
N PHE A 140 -9.51 19.88 3.38
CA PHE A 140 -9.66 19.09 4.61
C PHE A 140 -8.97 17.73 4.50
N PHE A 141 -9.10 17.06 3.35
CA PHE A 141 -8.53 15.73 3.08
C PHE A 141 -7.24 15.77 2.25
N ASP A 142 -6.64 16.95 2.05
CA ASP A 142 -5.45 17.15 1.22
C ASP A 142 -4.16 16.72 1.94
N GLN A 143 -4.15 15.47 2.38
CA GLN A 143 -2.98 14.80 2.93
C GLN A 143 -2.79 13.47 2.20
N LEU A 144 -1.54 13.19 1.82
CA LEU A 144 -1.19 11.93 1.13
C LEU A 144 -1.58 10.69 1.94
N THR A 145 -1.56 10.79 3.27
CA THR A 145 -2.05 9.76 4.18
C THR A 145 -3.54 9.48 4.03
N SER A 146 -4.36 10.52 3.89
CA SER A 146 -5.83 10.40 3.74
C SER A 146 -6.15 9.62 2.47
N TYR A 147 -5.49 9.98 1.36
CA TYR A 147 -5.57 9.21 0.11
C TYR A 147 -5.14 7.76 0.30
N GLN A 148 -3.99 7.52 0.95
CA GLN A 148 -3.46 6.16 1.10
C GLN A 148 -4.44 5.25 1.84
N ILE A 149 -5.07 5.75 2.90
CA ILE A 149 -6.06 4.98 3.69
C ILE A 149 -7.33 4.75 2.86
N LEU A 150 -7.85 5.78 2.19
CA LEU A 150 -9.04 5.66 1.34
C LEU A 150 -8.81 4.70 0.16
N GLY A 151 -7.69 4.85 -0.54
CA GLY A 151 -7.34 4.01 -1.68
C GLY A 151 -7.16 2.55 -1.29
N ASP A 152 -6.58 2.29 -0.10
CA ASP A 152 -6.45 0.92 0.42
C ASP A 152 -7.83 0.33 0.81
N LEU A 153 -8.71 1.11 1.46
CA LEU A 153 -10.09 0.70 1.75
C LEU A 153 -10.88 0.35 0.48
N LEU A 154 -10.80 1.21 -0.54
CA LEU A 154 -11.46 0.99 -1.83
C LEU A 154 -10.90 -0.26 -2.54
N PHE A 155 -9.58 -0.44 -2.50
CA PHE A 155 -8.91 -1.60 -3.06
C PHE A 155 -9.33 -2.90 -2.34
N GLU A 156 -9.38 -2.90 -1.01
CA GLU A 156 -9.86 -4.03 -0.19
C GLU A 156 -11.32 -4.37 -0.50
N ARG A 157 -12.14 -3.40 -0.92
CA ARG A 157 -13.55 -3.63 -1.26
C ARG A 157 -13.81 -3.86 -2.75
N GLY A 158 -12.75 -3.93 -3.57
CA GLY A 158 -12.88 -4.19 -5.00
C GLY A 158 -13.35 -2.99 -5.82
N HIS A 159 -13.39 -1.79 -5.24
CA HIS A 159 -13.76 -0.54 -5.92
C HIS A 159 -12.57 0.03 -6.73
N TYR A 160 -12.03 -0.75 -7.66
CA TYR A 160 -10.80 -0.42 -8.40
C TYR A 160 -10.94 0.81 -9.31
N ALA A 161 -12.11 0.99 -9.94
CA ALA A 161 -12.41 2.18 -10.73
C ALA A 161 -12.39 3.45 -9.87
N ASP A 162 -12.91 3.39 -8.64
CA ASP A 162 -12.88 4.52 -7.71
C ASP A 162 -11.45 4.86 -7.27
N VAL A 163 -10.57 3.86 -7.08
CA VAL A 163 -9.14 4.11 -6.79
C VAL A 163 -8.48 4.95 -7.88
N ARG A 164 -8.80 4.69 -9.17
CA ARG A 164 -8.32 5.50 -10.31
C ARG A 164 -8.85 6.94 -10.24
N GLN A 165 -10.16 7.10 -10.03
CA GLN A 165 -10.77 8.43 -9.92
C GLN A 165 -10.20 9.25 -8.76
N VAL A 166 -9.97 8.63 -7.61
CA VAL A 166 -9.35 9.30 -6.46
C VAL A 166 -7.91 9.70 -6.79
N PHE A 167 -7.17 8.89 -7.56
CA PHE A 167 -5.82 9.24 -8.00
C PHE A 167 -5.83 10.48 -8.92
N ASP A 168 -6.75 10.55 -9.87
CA ASP A 168 -6.90 11.72 -10.75
C ASP A 168 -7.22 13.00 -9.96
N LEU A 169 -8.03 12.88 -8.91
CA LEU A 169 -8.28 13.99 -7.99
C LEU A 169 -7.01 14.42 -7.25
N VAL A 170 -6.20 13.50 -6.74
CA VAL A 170 -4.93 13.84 -6.09
C VAL A 170 -3.95 14.49 -7.08
N LYS A 171 -3.88 13.97 -8.31
CA LYS A 171 -3.05 14.52 -9.39
C LYS A 171 -3.49 15.94 -9.77
N SER A 172 -4.79 16.20 -9.86
CA SER A 172 -5.33 17.53 -10.19
C SER A 172 -5.15 18.55 -9.06
N ARG A 173 -5.37 18.15 -7.80
CA ARG A 173 -5.21 19.01 -6.62
C ARG A 173 -3.75 19.27 -6.24
N GLN A 174 -2.79 18.52 -6.81
CA GLN A 174 -1.36 18.60 -6.47
C GLN A 174 -1.12 18.56 -4.95
N VAL A 175 -1.77 17.61 -4.28
CA VAL A 175 -1.75 17.50 -2.82
C VAL A 175 -0.31 17.51 -2.30
N GLN A 176 0.00 18.45 -1.41
CA GLN A 176 1.35 18.67 -0.84
C GLN A 176 2.45 18.98 -1.87
N GLY A 177 2.11 19.65 -2.98
CA GLY A 177 3.06 20.11 -3.99
C GLY A 177 3.63 18.99 -4.88
N GLY A 178 3.11 17.77 -4.76
CA GLY A 178 3.54 16.61 -5.53
C GLY A 178 2.42 16.10 -6.45
N ARG A 179 2.68 16.04 -7.76
CA ARG A 179 1.74 15.50 -8.75
C ARG A 179 1.66 13.96 -8.75
N TYR A 180 2.73 13.30 -8.31
CA TYR A 180 2.88 11.84 -8.39
C TYR A 180 3.36 11.24 -7.06
N PRO A 181 2.47 11.06 -6.05
CA PRO A 181 2.86 10.46 -4.78
C PRO A 181 3.10 8.95 -4.90
N LYS A 182 4.22 8.46 -4.35
CA LYS A 182 4.69 7.06 -4.50
C LYS A 182 3.66 5.99 -4.10
N HIS A 183 3.01 6.16 -2.95
CA HIS A 183 2.00 5.22 -2.47
C HIS A 183 0.73 5.27 -3.31
N SER A 184 0.37 6.45 -3.80
CA SER A 184 -0.78 6.63 -4.67
C SER A 184 -0.62 5.91 -5.99
N ILE A 185 0.52 6.10 -6.64
CA ILE A 185 0.87 5.39 -7.88
C ILE A 185 0.82 3.87 -7.68
N THR A 186 1.34 3.38 -6.55
CA THR A 186 1.36 1.93 -6.27
C THR A 186 -0.06 1.36 -6.13
N LEU A 187 -0.96 2.04 -5.43
CA LEU A 187 -2.37 1.64 -5.32
C LEU A 187 -3.07 1.64 -6.67
N THR A 188 -2.85 2.68 -7.48
CA THR A 188 -3.47 2.80 -8.80
C THR A 188 -3.04 1.67 -9.73
N PHE A 189 -1.74 1.35 -9.81
CA PHE A 189 -1.28 0.22 -10.62
C PHE A 189 -1.78 -1.13 -10.07
N ALA A 190 -1.83 -1.30 -8.75
CA ALA A 190 -2.40 -2.50 -8.14
C ALA A 190 -3.88 -2.68 -8.51
N ALA A 191 -4.67 -1.61 -8.44
CA ALA A 191 -6.07 -1.59 -8.82
C ALA A 191 -6.24 -1.96 -10.30
N CYS A 192 -5.44 -1.37 -11.20
CA CYS A 192 -5.47 -1.70 -12.62
C CYS A 192 -5.11 -3.17 -12.89
N HIS A 193 -4.11 -3.71 -12.19
CA HIS A 193 -3.71 -5.12 -12.29
C HIS A 193 -4.83 -6.06 -11.84
N LYS A 194 -5.55 -5.74 -10.75
CA LYS A 194 -6.66 -6.55 -10.26
C LYS A 194 -7.91 -6.45 -11.14
N GLU A 195 -8.18 -5.29 -11.72
CA GLU A 195 -9.28 -5.12 -12.67
C GLU A 195 -9.01 -5.90 -13.97
N ASN A 196 -7.77 -5.88 -14.47
CA ASN A 196 -7.31 -6.58 -15.67
C ASN A 196 -8.20 -6.36 -16.92
N THR A 197 -8.80 -5.17 -17.04
CA THR A 197 -9.61 -4.76 -18.18
C THR A 197 -8.76 -3.99 -19.22
N PRO A 198 -9.16 -3.97 -20.50
CA PRO A 198 -8.48 -3.16 -21.52
C PRO A 198 -8.43 -1.67 -21.15
N GLU A 199 -9.49 -1.16 -20.51
CA GLU A 199 -9.57 0.23 -20.05
C GLU A 199 -8.59 0.51 -18.92
N ALA A 200 -8.43 -0.43 -17.97
CA ALA A 200 -7.44 -0.33 -16.91
C ALA A 200 -6.02 -0.41 -17.45
N PHE A 201 -5.78 -1.24 -18.47
CA PHE A 201 -4.49 -1.33 -19.14
C PHE A 201 -4.12 -0.03 -19.85
N GLN A 202 -5.03 0.52 -20.66
CA GLN A 202 -4.80 1.78 -21.36
C GLN A 202 -4.45 2.90 -20.38
N TYR A 203 -5.26 3.06 -19.33
CA TYR A 203 -5.01 4.03 -18.27
C TYR A 203 -3.64 3.83 -17.60
N ALA A 204 -3.28 2.58 -17.25
CA ALA A 204 -2.01 2.27 -16.63
C ALA A 204 -0.82 2.61 -17.56
N MET A 205 -0.93 2.35 -18.86
CA MET A 205 0.13 2.65 -19.83
C MET A 205 0.27 4.16 -20.06
N ASP A 206 -0.83 4.90 -20.10
CA ASP A 206 -0.79 6.36 -20.22
C ASP A 206 -0.17 7.00 -18.97
N LEU A 207 -0.55 6.52 -17.78
CA LEU A 207 0.10 6.92 -16.53
C LEU A 207 1.59 6.56 -16.54
N TRP A 208 1.98 5.38 -17.03
CA TRP A 208 3.38 4.97 -17.13
C TRP A 208 4.20 5.91 -18.04
N LYS A 209 3.65 6.26 -19.21
CA LYS A 209 4.27 7.22 -20.14
C LYS A 209 4.43 8.60 -19.51
N GLU A 210 3.40 9.09 -18.81
CA GLU A 210 3.50 10.36 -18.09
C GLU A 210 4.60 10.34 -17.02
N LEU A 211 4.69 9.27 -16.24
CA LEU A 211 5.71 9.13 -15.21
C LEU A 211 7.12 9.15 -15.82
N ASN A 212 7.32 8.45 -16.94
CA ASN A 212 8.59 8.46 -17.67
C ASN A 212 8.93 9.83 -18.25
N ALA A 213 7.94 10.55 -18.81
CA ALA A 213 8.14 11.89 -19.37
C ALA A 213 8.60 12.90 -18.32
N VAL A 214 8.13 12.76 -17.07
CA VAL A 214 8.53 13.61 -15.94
C VAL A 214 9.81 13.09 -15.26
N GLY A 215 10.35 11.94 -15.67
CA GLY A 215 11.51 11.30 -15.04
C GLY A 215 11.22 10.75 -13.63
N HIS A 216 9.94 10.53 -13.30
CA HIS A 216 9.55 9.99 -12.00
C HIS A 216 9.80 8.48 -11.96
N VAL A 217 10.65 8.02 -11.03
CA VAL A 217 10.95 6.58 -10.85
C VAL A 217 9.91 5.93 -9.91
N PRO A 218 9.02 5.04 -10.41
CA PRO A 218 8.00 4.41 -9.57
C PRO A 218 8.60 3.44 -8.55
N MET A 219 7.83 3.12 -7.51
CA MET A 219 8.22 2.06 -6.58
C MET A 219 8.28 0.73 -7.33
N ARG A 220 9.24 -0.13 -6.96
CA ARG A 220 9.38 -1.48 -7.54
C ARG A 220 8.06 -2.25 -7.63
N LYS A 221 7.22 -2.15 -6.59
CA LYS A 221 5.93 -2.85 -6.55
C LYS A 221 4.95 -2.30 -7.60
N ALA A 222 4.92 -0.98 -7.78
CA ALA A 222 4.15 -0.34 -8.85
C ALA A 222 4.64 -0.80 -10.24
N THR A 223 5.95 -0.83 -10.46
CA THR A 223 6.56 -1.35 -11.69
C THR A 223 6.18 -2.81 -11.95
N ALA A 224 6.20 -3.65 -10.90
CA ALA A 224 5.84 -5.06 -11.01
C ALA A 224 4.35 -5.24 -11.39
N TYR A 225 3.44 -4.43 -10.82
CA TYR A 225 2.03 -4.44 -11.21
C TYR A 225 1.82 -3.98 -12.64
N ALA A 226 2.50 -2.91 -13.09
CA ALA A 226 2.39 -2.43 -14.45
C ALA A 226 2.88 -3.49 -15.47
N ALA A 227 4.01 -4.15 -15.18
CA ALA A 227 4.54 -5.22 -16.01
C ALA A 227 3.64 -6.47 -16.01
N ALA A 228 3.10 -6.85 -14.85
CA ALA A 228 2.18 -7.99 -14.73
C ALA A 228 0.87 -7.74 -15.52
N LEU A 229 0.32 -6.52 -15.44
CA LEU A 229 -0.85 -6.11 -16.22
C LEU A 229 -0.56 -6.15 -17.73
N ALA A 230 0.58 -5.63 -18.18
CA ALA A 230 0.97 -5.70 -19.59
C ALA A 230 1.12 -7.15 -20.08
N PHE A 231 1.71 -8.01 -19.25
CA PHE A 231 1.82 -9.44 -19.55
C PHE A 231 0.45 -10.12 -19.65
N ASN A 232 -0.46 -9.85 -18.71
CA ASN A 232 -1.82 -10.39 -18.70
C ASN A 232 -2.65 -9.96 -19.91
N GLN A 233 -2.36 -8.78 -20.48
CA GLN A 233 -2.98 -8.27 -21.70
C GLN A 233 -2.29 -8.71 -22.99
N ASN A 234 -1.48 -9.76 -22.94
CA ASN A 234 -0.74 -10.31 -24.09
C ASN A 234 0.22 -9.30 -24.76
N GLN A 235 0.80 -8.37 -23.99
CA GLN A 235 1.80 -7.41 -24.45
C GLN A 235 3.17 -7.65 -23.78
N PRO A 236 3.85 -8.78 -24.08
CA PRO A 236 5.09 -9.16 -23.39
C PRO A 236 6.26 -8.22 -23.70
N GLY A 237 6.28 -7.56 -24.86
CA GLY A 237 7.30 -6.56 -25.21
C GLY A 237 7.26 -5.35 -24.28
N ILE A 238 6.06 -4.83 -24.01
CA ILE A 238 5.85 -3.72 -23.07
C ILE A 238 6.21 -4.15 -21.65
N ALA A 239 5.83 -5.37 -21.24
CA ALA A 239 6.21 -5.91 -19.93
C ALA A 239 7.73 -5.98 -19.76
N LEU A 240 8.48 -6.39 -20.80
CA LEU A 240 9.94 -6.43 -20.76
C LEU A 240 10.56 -5.02 -20.64
N GLU A 241 10.02 -4.04 -21.37
CA GLU A 241 10.47 -2.63 -21.28
C GLU A 241 10.28 -2.08 -19.86
N ILE A 242 9.09 -2.27 -19.29
CA ILE A 242 8.75 -1.85 -17.92
C ILE A 242 9.72 -2.48 -16.92
N VAL A 243 9.94 -3.80 -17.00
CA VAL A 243 10.86 -4.52 -16.12
C VAL A 243 12.31 -4.05 -16.31
N GLY A 244 12.69 -3.69 -17.53
CA GLY A 244 14.01 -3.15 -17.88
C GLY A 244 14.36 -1.83 -17.18
N THR A 245 13.35 -1.04 -16.78
CA THR A 245 13.56 0.22 -16.03
C THR A 245 14.14 0.01 -14.63
N VAL A 246 14.08 -1.21 -14.09
CA VAL A 246 14.52 -1.50 -12.72
C VAL A 246 16.03 -1.79 -12.68
N THR A 247 16.78 -0.89 -12.04
CA THR A 247 18.25 -0.98 -11.91
C THR A 247 18.76 -2.26 -11.25
N LYS A 248 18.00 -2.86 -10.33
CA LYS A 248 18.33 -4.14 -9.68
C LYS A 248 17.30 -5.19 -10.09
N GLY A 249 17.58 -5.94 -11.15
CA GLY A 249 16.71 -7.00 -11.66
C GLY A 249 16.57 -8.23 -10.76
N ASN A 250 17.31 -8.30 -9.64
CA ASN A 250 17.38 -9.49 -8.76
C ASN A 250 16.17 -9.64 -7.81
N TYR A 251 15.19 -8.75 -7.86
CA TYR A 251 14.00 -8.92 -7.03
C TYR A 251 13.12 -10.03 -7.56
N VAL A 252 12.64 -10.90 -6.68
CA VAL A 252 11.90 -12.12 -7.03
C VAL A 252 10.72 -11.84 -7.99
N THR A 253 9.90 -10.81 -7.74
CA THR A 253 8.78 -10.46 -8.62
C THR A 253 9.23 -9.98 -10.01
N ILE A 254 10.19 -9.06 -10.05
CA ILE A 254 10.72 -8.47 -11.30
C ILE A 254 11.41 -9.53 -12.15
N ARG A 255 12.24 -10.37 -11.52
CA ARG A 255 12.94 -11.49 -12.16
C ARG A 255 11.96 -12.46 -12.83
N GLN A 256 10.92 -12.84 -12.11
CA GLN A 256 9.91 -13.77 -12.63
C GLN A 256 9.08 -13.17 -13.75
N LEU A 257 8.68 -11.90 -13.65
CA LEU A 257 8.00 -11.20 -14.73
C LEU A 257 8.90 -11.07 -15.97
N LYS A 258 10.20 -10.86 -15.79
CA LYS A 258 11.18 -10.87 -16.90
C LYS A 258 11.21 -12.21 -17.63
N ILE A 259 11.28 -13.31 -16.87
CA ILE A 259 11.28 -14.67 -17.42
C ILE A 259 9.99 -14.93 -18.21
N LEU A 260 8.83 -14.62 -17.63
CA LEU A 260 7.54 -14.79 -18.30
C LEU A 260 7.45 -13.98 -19.60
N ALA A 261 7.89 -12.73 -19.59
CA ALA A 261 7.91 -11.89 -20.79
C ALA A 261 8.83 -12.45 -21.88
N LEU A 262 10.03 -12.92 -21.52
CA LEU A 262 10.99 -13.54 -22.46
C LEU A 262 10.45 -14.85 -23.04
N LEU A 263 9.81 -15.69 -22.23
CA LEU A 263 9.15 -16.91 -22.69
C LEU A 263 8.06 -16.62 -23.72
N ALA A 264 7.22 -15.62 -23.45
CA ALA A 264 6.14 -15.24 -24.36
C ALA A 264 6.64 -14.64 -25.69
N MET A 265 7.89 -14.18 -25.75
CA MET A 265 8.56 -13.71 -26.97
C MET A 265 9.45 -14.79 -27.62
N ASP A 266 9.39 -16.03 -27.15
CA ASP A 266 10.22 -17.16 -27.63
C ASP A 266 11.73 -16.92 -27.51
N ARG A 267 12.16 -16.15 -26.50
CA ARG A 267 13.56 -15.79 -26.24
C ARG A 267 14.15 -16.62 -25.11
N LEU A 268 14.20 -17.95 -25.29
CA LEU A 268 14.67 -18.88 -24.27
C LEU A 268 16.15 -18.69 -23.89
N GLU A 269 16.99 -18.31 -24.85
CA GLU A 269 18.43 -18.11 -24.64
C GLU A 269 18.72 -17.01 -23.60
N ASP A 270 17.91 -15.94 -23.62
CA ASP A 270 18.05 -14.78 -22.73
C ASP A 270 17.64 -15.06 -21.28
N ILE A 271 17.03 -16.22 -21.02
CA ILE A 271 16.63 -16.65 -19.69
C ILE A 271 17.80 -17.29 -18.94
N VAL A 272 18.73 -17.94 -19.65
CA VAL A 272 19.89 -18.64 -19.06
C VAL A 272 20.72 -17.74 -18.13
N PRO A 273 21.09 -16.50 -18.52
CA PRO A 273 21.83 -15.60 -17.63
C PRO A 273 21.08 -15.25 -16.34
N ILE A 274 19.74 -15.22 -16.38
CA ILE A 274 18.91 -14.89 -15.21
C ILE A 274 19.02 -16.00 -14.17
N PHE A 275 18.97 -17.27 -14.60
CA PHE A 275 19.15 -18.40 -13.70
C PHE A 275 20.61 -18.51 -13.22
N ARG A 276 21.62 -18.29 -14.08
CA ARG A 276 23.04 -18.33 -13.68
C ARG A 276 23.33 -17.34 -12.55
N LEU A 277 22.85 -16.12 -12.68
CA LEU A 277 23.00 -15.09 -11.66
C LEU A 277 22.41 -15.49 -10.29
N VAL A 278 21.37 -16.32 -10.26
CA VAL A 278 20.77 -16.81 -9.00
C VAL A 278 21.68 -17.82 -8.32
N LEU A 279 22.33 -18.67 -9.13
CA LEU A 279 23.22 -19.74 -8.66
C LEU A 279 24.56 -19.19 -8.18
N GLU A 280 25.03 -18.08 -8.76
CA GLU A 280 26.28 -17.41 -8.37
C GLU A 280 26.15 -16.59 -7.07
N ILE A 281 24.95 -16.08 -6.77
CA ILE A 281 24.66 -15.29 -5.56
C ILE A 281 24.37 -16.25 -4.40
N GLY A 282 25.42 -16.67 -3.69
CA GLY A 282 25.37 -17.77 -2.70
C GLY A 282 26.21 -17.55 -1.44
N GLY A 283 26.23 -16.35 -0.86
CA GLY A 283 26.91 -16.11 0.42
C GLY A 283 26.12 -16.60 1.66
N PRO A 284 26.77 -16.96 2.78
CA PRO A 284 26.11 -17.43 4.02
C PRO A 284 25.11 -16.42 4.64
N LEU A 285 25.23 -15.14 4.26
CA LEU A 285 24.47 -14.01 4.79
C LEU A 285 23.41 -13.49 3.81
N GLU A 286 23.36 -14.02 2.59
CA GLU A 286 22.42 -13.55 1.57
C GLU A 286 21.10 -14.31 1.65
N ARG A 287 19.98 -13.57 1.52
CA ARG A 287 18.67 -14.19 1.45
C ARG A 287 18.58 -15.07 0.22
N LYS A 288 18.21 -16.33 0.44
CA LYS A 288 17.94 -17.31 -0.61
C LYS A 288 16.96 -16.72 -1.64
N GLN A 289 17.40 -16.67 -2.89
CA GLN A 289 16.59 -16.23 -4.00
C GLN A 289 15.65 -17.35 -4.42
N THR A 290 14.38 -17.06 -4.63
CA THR A 290 13.37 -18.09 -4.93
C THR A 290 12.64 -17.85 -6.25
N PHE A 291 12.00 -18.90 -6.75
CA PHE A 291 11.12 -18.91 -7.92
C PHE A 291 9.79 -19.58 -7.57
N CYS A 292 8.70 -19.07 -8.13
CA CYS A 292 7.38 -19.66 -8.04
C CYS A 292 7.30 -20.88 -8.95
N ARG A 293 6.73 -21.98 -8.44
CA ARG A 293 6.57 -23.24 -9.19
C ARG A 293 5.87 -23.06 -10.54
N GLU A 294 4.86 -22.19 -10.60
CA GLU A 294 4.13 -21.90 -11.84
C GLU A 294 5.00 -21.30 -12.96
N VAL A 295 6.03 -20.52 -12.60
CA VAL A 295 6.93 -19.91 -13.58
C VAL A 295 7.89 -20.95 -14.10
N ILE A 296 8.42 -21.80 -13.22
CA ILE A 296 9.31 -22.92 -13.60
C ILE A 296 8.58 -23.92 -14.50
N ALA A 297 7.35 -24.31 -14.17
CA ALA A 297 6.55 -25.21 -15.00
C ALA A 297 6.32 -24.64 -16.42
N LYS A 298 6.14 -23.32 -16.56
CA LYS A 298 6.05 -22.65 -17.87
C LYS A 298 7.37 -22.68 -18.64
N VAL A 299 8.50 -22.54 -17.95
CA VAL A 299 9.83 -22.69 -18.56
C VAL A 299 10.02 -24.13 -19.06
N GLU A 300 9.73 -25.14 -18.23
CA GLU A 300 9.85 -26.55 -18.59
C GLU A 300 8.97 -26.93 -19.80
N ALA A 301 7.73 -26.43 -19.82
CA ALA A 301 6.84 -26.62 -20.96
C ALA A 301 7.39 -26.01 -22.26
N ALA A 302 7.99 -24.81 -22.17
CA ALA A 302 8.63 -24.17 -23.32
C ALA A 302 9.89 -24.90 -23.79
N ILE A 303 10.68 -25.46 -22.87
CA ILE A 303 11.84 -26.32 -23.22
C ILE A 303 11.36 -27.57 -23.97
N GLY A 304 10.32 -28.24 -23.47
CA GLY A 304 9.78 -29.45 -24.10
C GLY A 304 9.19 -29.21 -25.50
N ALA A 305 8.70 -28.00 -25.78
CA ALA A 305 8.21 -27.60 -27.10
C ALA A 305 9.35 -27.25 -28.09
N THR A 306 10.53 -26.92 -27.59
CA THR A 306 11.65 -26.39 -28.39
C THR A 306 12.59 -27.52 -28.83
N LYS A 307 12.87 -27.61 -30.14
CA LYS A 307 13.73 -28.65 -30.74
C LYS A 307 15.24 -28.31 -30.76
N ALA A 308 15.63 -27.12 -30.28
CA ALA A 308 17.01 -26.62 -30.33
C ALA A 308 17.93 -27.29 -29.29
N GLU A 309 19.26 -27.05 -29.36
CA GLU A 309 20.30 -27.66 -28.51
C GLU A 309 20.52 -26.98 -27.14
N LEU A 310 19.92 -25.82 -26.88
CA LEU A 310 19.92 -25.14 -25.58
C LEU A 310 19.24 -25.85 -24.36
N PRO A 311 18.42 -26.93 -24.49
CA PRO A 311 17.71 -27.55 -23.37
C PRO A 311 18.60 -28.07 -22.25
N GLN A 312 19.78 -28.65 -22.56
CA GLN A 312 20.51 -29.44 -21.54
C GLN A 312 21.05 -28.59 -20.39
N ASP A 313 21.61 -27.42 -20.68
CA ASP A 313 22.15 -26.53 -19.65
C ASP A 313 21.03 -25.98 -18.77
N LEU A 314 19.92 -25.55 -19.38
CA LEU A 314 18.79 -24.99 -18.66
C LEU A 314 18.09 -26.05 -17.77
N THR A 315 17.90 -27.27 -18.29
CA THR A 315 17.33 -28.38 -17.51
C THR A 315 18.20 -28.72 -16.29
N ARG A 316 19.52 -28.80 -16.45
CA ARG A 316 20.45 -29.03 -15.32
C ARG A 316 20.35 -27.93 -14.25
N MET A 317 20.20 -26.68 -14.68
CA MET A 317 20.04 -25.55 -13.77
C MET A 317 18.71 -25.62 -13.00
N LEU A 318 17.62 -26.01 -13.66
CA LEU A 318 16.31 -26.19 -13.02
C LEU A 318 16.33 -27.31 -11.97
N GLU A 319 16.92 -28.47 -12.29
CA GLU A 319 17.10 -29.56 -11.33
C GLU A 319 17.91 -29.13 -10.10
N TYR A 320 18.95 -28.31 -10.30
CA TYR A 320 19.77 -27.80 -9.21
C TYR A 320 18.98 -26.82 -8.32
N LEU A 321 18.16 -25.95 -8.92
CA LEU A 321 17.28 -25.04 -8.17
C LEU A 321 16.25 -25.81 -7.34
N GLU A 322 15.71 -26.90 -7.88
CA GLU A 322 14.76 -27.76 -7.15
C GLU A 322 15.44 -28.49 -5.98
N LYS A 323 16.57 -29.17 -6.24
CA LYS A 323 17.32 -29.91 -5.20
C LYS A 323 17.78 -29.02 -4.04
N ASN A 324 18.14 -27.77 -4.35
CA ASN A 324 18.57 -26.82 -3.35
C ASN A 324 17.41 -26.02 -2.74
N GLY A 325 16.15 -26.32 -3.08
CA GLY A 325 14.96 -25.72 -2.48
C GLY A 325 14.76 -24.24 -2.81
N HIS A 326 15.13 -23.80 -4.00
CA HIS A 326 14.87 -22.44 -4.50
C HIS A 326 13.45 -22.28 -5.07
N ILE A 327 12.67 -23.36 -5.15
CA ILE A 327 11.30 -23.34 -5.67
C ILE A 327 10.31 -23.23 -4.51
N THR A 328 9.37 -22.31 -4.63
CA THR A 328 8.30 -22.06 -3.65
C THR A 328 6.92 -22.27 -4.27
N ASP A 329 5.98 -22.74 -3.46
CA ASP A 329 4.59 -23.01 -3.87
C ASP A 329 3.69 -21.77 -3.90
N THR A 330 4.20 -20.62 -3.46
CA THR A 330 3.47 -19.35 -3.55
C THR A 330 3.35 -18.92 -5.01
N THR A 331 2.18 -18.43 -5.40
CA THR A 331 1.96 -17.92 -6.77
C THR A 331 2.60 -16.53 -6.96
N LEU A 332 2.84 -16.14 -8.21
CA LEU A 332 3.35 -14.82 -8.54
C LEU A 332 2.35 -13.72 -8.17
N ASP A 333 1.05 -13.95 -8.37
CA ASP A 333 0.02 -12.98 -7.99
C ASP A 333 -0.05 -12.80 -6.46
N GLU A 334 0.11 -13.88 -5.68
CA GLU A 334 0.22 -13.80 -4.22
C GLU A 334 1.45 -13.01 -3.79
N LEU A 335 2.60 -13.22 -4.44
CA LEU A 335 3.83 -12.50 -4.14
C LEU A 335 3.73 -11.02 -4.52
N LEU A 336 3.09 -10.71 -5.65
CA LEU A 336 2.80 -9.33 -6.06
C LEU A 336 1.86 -8.68 -5.06
N CYS A 337 0.85 -9.39 -4.57
CA CYS A 337 -0.16 -8.89 -3.64
C CYS A 337 0.24 -9.02 -2.17
N GLN A 338 1.48 -9.39 -1.86
CA GLN A 338 1.96 -9.47 -0.49
C GLN A 338 1.92 -8.09 0.19
N GLU A 339 1.32 -8.02 1.37
CA GLU A 339 1.15 -6.81 2.17
C GLU A 339 2.47 -6.01 2.33
N ILE A 340 2.39 -4.69 2.15
CA ILE A 340 3.51 -3.78 2.36
C ILE A 340 3.59 -3.47 3.86
N ALA A 341 4.40 -4.25 4.59
CA ALA A 341 4.53 -4.14 6.05
C ALA A 341 5.57 -3.12 6.54
N SER A 342 6.43 -2.59 5.68
CA SER A 342 7.44 -1.58 6.06
C SER A 342 7.70 -0.62 4.91
N THR A 343 7.49 0.67 5.17
CA THR A 343 7.75 1.79 4.26
C THR A 343 8.94 2.62 4.72
N ALA A 344 9.88 2.02 5.47
CA ALA A 344 10.96 2.68 6.21
C ALA A 344 11.51 3.96 5.53
N GLN A 345 10.91 5.10 5.89
CA GLN A 345 11.49 6.42 5.76
C GLN A 345 11.93 6.83 7.16
N LYS A 346 13.23 7.11 7.34
CA LYS A 346 13.69 7.83 8.54
C LYS A 346 12.96 9.17 8.56
N LYS A 347 12.21 9.45 9.64
CA LYS A 347 11.52 10.74 9.81
C LYS A 347 11.87 11.37 11.16
N ASP A 348 11.83 12.69 11.14
CA ASP A 348 12.28 13.64 12.16
C ASP A 348 11.54 13.43 13.51
N PRO A 349 12.24 13.36 14.66
CA PRO A 349 11.61 13.13 15.97
C PRO A 349 10.66 14.24 16.45
N ASN A 350 10.71 15.43 15.84
CA ASN A 350 10.08 16.65 16.38
C ASN A 350 8.69 17.00 15.79
N ALA A 351 8.14 16.22 14.85
CA ALA A 351 6.80 16.48 14.31
C ALA A 351 5.71 15.77 15.16
N SER A 352 5.25 16.41 16.24
CA SER A 352 4.25 15.84 17.16
C SER A 352 2.80 16.11 16.70
N ASN A 353 2.35 15.42 15.66
CA ASN A 353 0.92 15.39 15.28
C ASN A 353 0.32 14.02 15.60
N LEU A 354 -0.84 13.97 16.28
CA LEU A 354 -1.50 12.70 16.64
C LEU A 354 -1.79 11.85 15.39
N ALA A 355 -2.18 12.49 14.27
CA ALA A 355 -2.42 11.84 12.99
C ALA A 355 -1.19 11.07 12.46
N ASP A 356 0.02 11.58 12.72
CA ASP A 356 1.31 10.96 12.40
C ASP A 356 1.73 9.92 13.45
N SER A 357 1.37 10.12 14.73
CA SER A 357 1.71 9.21 15.82
C SER A 357 1.15 7.80 15.64
N TYR A 358 0.05 7.65 14.90
CA TYR A 358 -0.56 6.35 14.59
C TYR A 358 0.32 5.47 13.69
N ARG A 359 1.29 6.03 12.96
CA ARG A 359 2.22 5.29 12.08
C ARG A 359 3.52 4.89 12.77
N SER A 360 3.83 5.51 13.90
CA SER A 360 5.00 5.16 14.70
C SER A 360 4.68 3.89 15.49
N ARG A 361 5.40 2.81 15.16
CA ARG A 361 5.32 1.49 15.80
C ARG A 361 5.18 1.63 17.32
N GLY A 362 4.04 1.17 17.86
CA GLY A 362 3.80 0.87 19.27
C GLY A 362 4.27 1.93 20.28
N GLY A 363 3.33 2.73 20.80
CA GLY A 363 3.58 3.62 21.93
C GLY A 363 4.14 2.86 23.14
N SER A 364 5.46 2.85 23.24
CA SER A 364 6.19 2.67 24.48
C SER A 364 7.03 3.92 24.65
N GLN A 365 6.65 4.77 25.60
CA GLN A 365 7.54 5.76 26.18
C GLN A 365 8.71 5.00 26.82
N ASN A 366 9.71 4.64 26.03
CA ASN A 366 11.01 4.36 26.58
C ASN A 366 11.60 5.71 26.99
N LEU A 367 11.55 5.99 28.30
CA LEU A 367 12.48 6.91 28.95
C LEU A 367 13.90 6.46 28.58
N ARG A 368 14.44 7.00 27.49
CA ARG A 368 15.87 6.89 27.21
C ARG A 368 16.57 7.87 28.13
N ASN A 369 17.14 7.34 29.20
CA ASN A 369 18.16 8.01 30.00
C ASN A 369 19.19 8.63 29.06
N TYR A 370 19.23 9.97 29.06
CA TYR A 370 20.24 10.76 28.38
C TYR A 370 21.57 10.53 29.10
N VAL A 371 22.48 9.79 28.47
CA VAL A 371 23.88 9.72 28.89
C VAL A 371 24.64 10.79 28.08
N PRO A 372 25.17 11.85 28.71
CA PRO A 372 25.91 12.87 27.98
C PRO A 372 27.20 12.26 27.41
N LYS A 373 27.35 12.27 26.09
CA LYS A 373 28.64 11.99 25.45
C LYS A 373 29.55 13.18 25.67
N ASN A 374 30.61 12.98 26.46
CA ASN A 374 31.77 13.88 26.55
C ASN A 374 32.34 14.15 25.15
N GLN A 375 31.98 15.31 24.56
CA GLN A 375 32.70 15.88 23.44
C GLN A 375 33.98 16.51 24.00
N ARG A 376 35.11 15.81 23.85
CA ARG A 376 36.43 16.42 24.02
C ARG A 376 36.60 17.49 22.94
N SER A 377 36.46 18.75 23.36
CA SER A 377 36.79 19.94 22.58
C SER A 377 38.27 19.89 22.18
N ARG A 378 38.53 19.83 20.88
CA ARG A 378 39.83 20.10 20.27
C ARG A 378 40.02 21.61 20.23
N PHE A 379 40.55 22.24 21.28
CA PHE A 379 41.30 23.51 21.24
C PHE A 379 41.87 23.77 22.63
N THR A 380 43.07 23.24 22.91
CA THR A 380 43.86 23.62 24.09
C THR A 380 44.91 24.62 23.62
N ARG A 381 44.86 25.85 24.14
CA ARG A 381 46.00 26.79 24.04
C ARG A 381 47.10 26.29 24.98
N PRO A 382 48.38 26.29 24.56
CA PRO A 382 49.48 25.92 25.46
C PRO A 382 49.55 26.90 26.63
N GLY A 383 49.47 26.35 27.85
CA GLY A 383 49.69 27.07 29.09
C GLY A 383 51.17 27.13 29.43
N LEU A 384 51.57 28.20 30.12
CA LEU A 384 52.93 28.61 30.47
C LEU A 384 53.61 27.71 31.54
N ALA A 385 53.43 26.39 31.46
CA ALA A 385 54.00 25.41 32.39
C ALA A 385 54.90 24.36 31.70
N GLU A 386 55.14 24.48 30.39
CA GLU A 386 56.07 23.64 29.62
C GLU A 386 57.30 24.42 29.11
N MET A 387 57.61 25.57 29.71
CA MET A 387 58.84 26.33 29.45
C MET A 387 59.68 26.50 30.73
N SER A 388 60.15 25.37 31.27
CA SER A 388 61.28 25.31 32.21
C SER A 388 61.93 23.95 32.14
#